data_AF-A0A2S6RLJ4-F1
#
_entry.id   AF-A0A2S6RLJ4-F1
#
_cell.length_a   1.000
_cell.length_b   1.000
_cell.length_c   1.000
_cell.angle_alpha   90.00
_cell.angle_beta   90.00
_cell.angle_gamma   90.00
#
_symmetry.space_group_name_H-M   'P 1'
#
loop_
_entity.id
_entity.type
_entity.pdbx_description
1 polymer ?
#
loop_
_entity_poly.entity_id
_entity_poly.type
_entity_poly.pdbx_seq_one_letter_code
_entity_poly.pdbx_strand_id
1 'polypeptide(L)' 'NPAAMVTKMRKIVAEQGRDPEGINLSAFCQKNRTADSIQNFREAGFTRAIIALPNRDQSTVLRFIDEYIGLGEKIG' A
#
# COMPACT_ATOMS: atom_id res chain seq x y z
N ASN A 1 0.36 9.48 8.82
CA ASN A 1 -1.01 9.62 8.31
C ASN A 1 -0.95 9.69 6.78
N PRO A 2 -1.24 8.59 6.05
CA PRO A 2 -1.17 8.53 4.59
C PRO A 2 -2.07 9.54 3.87
N ALA A 3 -3.29 9.77 4.35
CA ALA A 3 -4.24 10.69 3.72
C ALA A 3 -3.68 12.13 3.67
N ALA A 4 -3.12 12.62 4.79
CA ALA A 4 -2.52 13.95 4.85
C ALA A 4 -1.33 14.10 3.86
N MET A 5 -0.54 13.05 3.68
CA MET A 5 0.57 13.04 2.71
C MET A 5 0.05 13.14 1.27
N VAL A 6 -0.99 12.37 0.94
CA VAL A 6 -1.58 12.37 -0.40
C VAL A 6 -2.23 13.71 -0.70
N THR A 7 -3.01 14.27 0.23
CA THR A 7 -3.61 15.61 0.07
C THR A 7 -2.55 16.68 -0.17
N LYS A 8 -1.45 16.67 0.60
CA LYS A 8 -0.33 17.61 0.40
C LYS A 8 0.31 17.45 -0.97
N MET A 9 0.57 16.21 -1.40
CA MET A 9 1.17 15.93 -2.71
C MET A 9 0.27 16.40 -3.85
N ARG A 10 -1.02 16.04 -3.84
CA ARG A 10 -1.99 16.42 -4.88
C ARG A 10 -2.10 17.94 -5.00
N LYS A 11 -2.11 18.66 -3.87
CA LYS A 11 -2.09 20.12 -3.86
C LYS A 11 -0.86 20.70 -4.57
N ILE A 12 0.33 20.22 -4.23
CA ILE A 12 1.59 20.68 -4.85
C ILE A 12 1.59 20.42 -6.36
N VAL A 13 1.10 19.26 -6.79
CA VAL A 13 1.01 18.90 -8.22
C VAL A 13 0.04 19.82 -8.96
N ALA A 14 -1.14 20.06 -8.40
CA ALA A 14 -2.15 20.94 -8.97
C ALA A 14 -1.66 22.40 -9.09
N GLU A 15 -0.93 22.90 -8.08
CA GLU A 15 -0.33 24.24 -8.10
C GLU A 15 0.70 24.44 -9.23
N GLN A 16 1.22 23.35 -9.81
CA GLN A 16 2.11 23.37 -10.97
C GLN A 16 1.37 23.17 -12.30
N GLY A 17 0.03 23.22 -12.30
CA GLY A 17 -0.78 23.03 -13.51
C GLY A 17 -0.77 21.60 -14.06
N ARG A 18 -0.42 20.62 -13.23
CA ARG A 18 -0.41 19.19 -13.59
C ARG A 18 -1.66 18.50 -13.05
N ASP A 19 -2.07 17.40 -13.68
CA ASP A 19 -3.17 16.58 -13.19
C ASP A 19 -2.71 15.67 -12.02
N PRO A 20 -3.23 15.88 -10.79
CA PRO A 20 -2.92 15.02 -9.66
C PRO A 20 -3.62 13.64 -9.72
N GLU A 21 -4.72 13.50 -10.46
CA GLU A 21 -5.47 12.23 -10.54
C GLU A 21 -4.79 11.20 -11.44
N GLY A 22 -3.97 11.64 -12.40
CA GLY A 22 -3.14 10.76 -13.23
C GLY A 22 -1.98 10.06 -12.50
N ILE A 23 -1.79 10.31 -11.19
CA ILE A 23 -0.68 9.75 -10.41
C ILE A 23 -1.08 8.43 -9.76
N ASN A 24 -0.39 7.34 -10.14
CA ASN A 24 -0.52 6.04 -9.48
C ASN A 24 0.38 5.94 -8.24
N LEU A 25 -0.20 5.53 -7.12
CA LEU A 25 0.50 5.43 -5.84
C LEU A 25 0.70 3.97 -5.42
N SER A 26 1.94 3.62 -5.08
CA SER A 26 2.32 2.28 -4.58
C SER A 26 2.91 2.37 -3.17
N ALA A 27 2.47 1.48 -2.28
CA ALA A 27 2.93 1.42 -0.89
C ALA A 27 3.95 0.29 -0.71
N PHE A 28 5.13 0.58 -0.14
CA PHE A 28 6.09 -0.46 0.24
C PHE A 28 5.74 -1.01 1.63
N CYS A 29 5.24 -2.25 1.68
CA CYS A 29 4.70 -2.88 2.90
C CYS A 29 5.75 -3.69 3.68
N GLN A 30 7.04 -3.34 3.60
CA GLN A 30 8.12 -4.12 4.22
C GLN A 30 8.00 -4.23 5.75
N LYS A 31 7.54 -3.17 6.42
CA LYS A 31 7.43 -3.10 7.90
C LYS A 31 5.98 -2.99 8.42
N ASN A 32 5.02 -2.67 7.56
CA ASN A 32 3.62 -2.43 7.94
C ASN A 32 2.70 -3.45 7.26
N ARG A 33 2.59 -4.64 7.88
CA ARG A 33 1.82 -5.78 7.35
C ARG A 33 0.45 -5.98 8.03
N THR A 34 0.06 -5.08 8.93
CA THR A 34 -1.26 -5.20 9.56
C THR A 34 -2.34 -4.78 8.56
N ALA A 35 -3.49 -5.44 8.63
CA ALA A 35 -4.66 -5.11 7.81
C ALA A 35 -5.02 -3.63 7.94
N ASP A 36 -5.09 -3.12 9.16
CA ASP A 36 -5.41 -1.72 9.45
C ASP A 36 -4.42 -0.76 8.79
N SER A 37 -3.11 -1.08 8.80
CA SER A 37 -2.15 -0.19 8.17
C SER A 37 -2.33 -0.16 6.66
N ILE A 38 -2.58 -1.31 6.02
CA ILE A 38 -2.78 -1.36 4.57
C ILE A 38 -4.09 -0.68 4.18
N GLN A 39 -5.15 -0.87 4.97
CA GLN A 39 -6.44 -0.20 4.79
C GLN A 39 -6.28 1.33 4.78
N ASN A 40 -5.52 1.88 5.72
CA ASN A 40 -5.22 3.33 5.77
C ASN A 40 -4.50 3.84 4.50
N PHE A 41 -3.65 3.02 3.86
CA PHE A 41 -3.02 3.38 2.59
C PHE A 41 -4.03 3.30 1.43
N ARG A 42 -4.87 2.26 1.40
CA ARG A 42 -5.92 2.11 0.39
C ARG A 42 -6.88 3.30 0.41
N GLU A 43 -7.40 3.66 1.58
CA GLU A 43 -8.29 4.81 1.77
C GLU A 43 -7.65 6.14 1.38
N ALA A 44 -6.32 6.25 1.53
CA ALA A 44 -5.56 7.41 1.07
C ALA A 44 -5.35 7.46 -0.46
N GLY A 45 -5.78 6.44 -1.22
CA GLY A 45 -5.68 6.40 -2.67
C GLY A 45 -4.48 5.63 -3.21
N PHE A 46 -3.83 4.79 -2.40
CA PHE A 46 -2.83 3.86 -2.91
C PHE A 46 -3.52 2.68 -3.62
N THR A 47 -3.08 2.40 -4.84
CA THR A 47 -3.70 1.38 -5.72
C THR A 47 -2.92 0.08 -5.79
N ARG A 48 -1.69 0.06 -5.25
CA ARG A 48 -0.82 -1.12 -5.23
C ARG A 48 -0.04 -1.24 -3.93
N ALA A 49 0.06 -2.45 -3.41
CA ALA A 49 1.01 -2.81 -2.35
C ALA A 49 2.22 -3.56 -2.94
N ILE A 50 3.42 -3.19 -2.52
CA ILE A 50 4.67 -3.84 -2.90
C ILE A 50 5.22 -4.53 -1.65
N ILE A 51 5.31 -5.85 -1.71
CA ILE A 51 5.79 -6.69 -0.61
C ILE A 51 7.20 -7.22 -0.92
N ALA A 52 8.02 -7.37 0.12
CA ALA A 52 9.26 -8.13 0.02
C ALA A 52 8.97 -9.60 0.33
N LEU A 53 9.34 -10.48 -0.59
CA LEU A 53 9.24 -11.92 -0.38
C LEU A 53 10.25 -12.37 0.67
N PRO A 54 9.87 -13.24 1.61
CA PRO A 54 10.83 -13.85 2.52
C PRO A 54 11.80 -14.75 1.75
N ASN A 55 13.10 -14.59 1.97
CA ASN A 55 14.13 -15.55 1.53
C ASN A 55 14.47 -16.48 2.71
N ARG A 56 13.58 -17.47 2.93
CA ARG A 56 13.56 -18.39 4.07
C ARG A 56 13.13 -19.77 3.60
N ASP A 57 13.00 -20.71 4.53
CA ASP A 57 12.52 -22.06 4.26
C ASP A 57 11.09 -22.08 3.69
N GLN A 58 10.74 -23.19 3.04
CA GLN A 58 9.45 -23.38 2.38
C GLN A 58 8.24 -23.12 3.30
N SER A 59 8.28 -23.56 4.56
CA SER A 59 7.16 -23.38 5.48
C SER A 59 6.91 -21.90 5.80
N THR A 60 7.99 -21.14 5.92
CA THR A 60 7.92 -19.69 6.15
C THR A 60 7.39 -18.94 4.94
N VAL A 61 7.78 -19.36 3.73
CA VAL A 61 7.26 -18.76 2.49
C VAL A 61 5.77 -19.04 2.32
N LEU A 62 5.32 -20.28 2.54
CA LEU A 62 3.91 -20.67 2.39
C LEU A 62 3.01 -19.94 3.39
N ARG A 63 3.37 -19.93 4.68
CA ARG A 63 2.64 -19.18 5.70
C ARG A 63 2.53 -17.69 5.38
N PHE A 64 3.60 -17.09 4.85
CA PHE A 64 3.56 -15.69 4.43
C PHE A 64 2.56 -15.46 3.29
N ILE A 65 2.49 -16.37 2.32
CA ILE A 65 1.52 -16.28 1.21
C ILE A 65 0.09 -16.42 1.75
N ASP A 66 -0.18 -17.37 2.63
CA ASP A 66 -1.51 -17.57 3.22
C ASP A 66 -1.98 -16.35 4.01
N GLU A 67 -1.09 -15.77 4.84
CA GLU A 67 -1.34 -14.53 5.56
C GLU A 67 -1.64 -13.36 4.61
N TYR A 68 -0.91 -13.28 3.48
CA TYR A 68 -1.07 -12.21 2.50
C TYR A 68 -2.37 -12.36 1.68
N ILE A 69 -2.74 -13.57 1.28
CA ILE A 69 -4.01 -13.85 0.60
C ILE A 69 -5.18 -13.49 1.52
N GLY A 70 -5.16 -13.97 2.76
CA GLY A 70 -6.21 -13.66 3.74
C GLY A 70 -6.28 -12.16 4.08
N LEU A 71 -5.19 -11.41 3.91
CA LEU A 71 -5.17 -9.96 4.01
C LEU A 71 -5.91 -9.30 2.84
N GLY A 72 -5.67 -9.77 1.62
CA GLY A 72 -6.37 -9.32 0.41
C GLY A 72 -7.87 -9.53 0.48
N GLU A 73 -8.32 -10.70 0.94
CA GLU A 73 -9.75 -11.00 1.10
C GLU A 73 -10.44 -10.07 2.11
N LYS A 74 -9.74 -9.65 3.17
CA LYS A 74 -10.29 -8.77 4.21
C LYS A 74 -10.42 -7.32 3.77
N ILE A 75 -9.56 -6.85 2.86
CA ILE A 75 -9.50 -5.45 2.44
C ILE A 75 -10.19 -5.18 1.08
N GLY A 76 -10.65 -6.23 0.39
CA GLY A 76 -11.31 -6.17 -0.92
C GLY A 76 -10.41 -5.65 -2.03
#